data_AF-A0AAZ3PCD1-F1
#
_entry.id   AF-A0AAZ3PCD1-F1
#
_cell.length_a   1.000
_cell.length_b   1.000
_cell.length_c   1.000
_cell.angle_alpha   90.00
_cell.angle_beta   90.00
_cell.angle_gamma   90.00
#
_symmetry.space_group_name_H-M   'P 1'
#
loop_
_entity.id
_entity.type
_entity.pdbx_description
1 polymer ?
#
loop_
_entity_poly.entity_id
_entity_poly.type
_entity_poly.pdbx_seq_one_letter_code
_entity_poly.pdbx_strand_id
1 'polypeptide(L)'
;MAGSRLEKFGTVFTRDLMRSGVVKQSDKPIWYDVYKAFPPKKDPLYVRPVAKIYGKKEEAVPDIFYREDEIRAKFYEVYGTGPRAFDLTKSNFVSTCQRFVEKYTELESWGELEKQSLFEETGKALLAEGLVLRRRGGPAVASATRDPVLGMKLTDMLAELQTDAPGETPTPGEETQAPVTPQ
;
A
#
# COMPACT_ATOMS: atom_id res chain seq x y z
N MET A 1 49.57 -9.89 20.47
CA MET A 1 48.96 -8.55 20.26
C MET A 1 48.28 -8.13 21.56
N ALA A 2 48.87 -7.18 22.29
CA ALA A 2 48.25 -6.61 23.48
C ALA A 2 47.15 -5.62 23.06
N GLY A 3 45.97 -5.67 23.67
CA GLY A 3 44.86 -4.77 23.34
C GLY A 3 43.78 -4.80 24.41
N SER A 4 43.01 -3.71 24.54
CA SER A 4 41.94 -3.59 25.53
C SER A 4 40.61 -4.11 24.98
N ARG A 5 40.06 -5.15 25.61
CA ARG A 5 38.74 -5.74 25.32
C ARG A 5 37.62 -5.19 26.21
N LEU A 6 37.80 -4.03 26.84
CA LEU A 6 36.82 -3.41 27.73
C LEU A 6 35.80 -2.61 26.92
N GLU A 7 34.73 -3.22 26.42
CA GLU A 7 33.73 -2.54 25.60
C GLU A 7 32.84 -1.55 26.37
N LYS A 8 32.66 -1.78 27.68
CA LYS A 8 31.79 -0.95 28.53
C LYS A 8 32.45 0.33 29.05
N PHE A 9 33.77 0.46 28.88
CA PHE A 9 34.56 1.56 29.44
C PHE A 9 35.07 2.47 28.32
N GLY A 10 34.46 3.65 28.21
CA GLY A 10 34.85 4.68 27.24
C GLY A 10 34.62 4.26 25.78
N THR A 11 35.32 4.91 24.86
CA THR A 11 35.29 4.59 23.42
C THR A 11 36.56 3.84 23.02
N VAL A 12 36.59 3.27 21.80
CA VAL A 12 37.83 2.68 21.25
C VAL A 12 38.89 3.76 21.02
N PHE A 13 38.49 4.99 20.70
CA PHE A 13 39.40 6.11 20.42
C PHE A 13 40.02 6.72 21.69
N THR A 14 39.23 6.87 22.75
CA THR A 14 39.68 7.47 24.02
C THR A 14 40.40 6.49 24.93
N ARG A 15 40.39 5.19 24.60
CA ARG A 15 41.23 4.18 25.27
C ARG A 15 42.69 4.47 24.98
N ASP A 16 43.38 5.05 25.96
CA ASP A 16 44.70 5.66 25.83
C ASP A 16 45.87 4.66 25.76
N LEU A 17 45.73 3.62 24.95
CA LEU A 17 46.70 2.54 24.75
C LEU A 17 48.01 3.03 24.12
N MET A 18 47.95 4.10 23.33
CA MET A 18 49.13 4.69 22.69
C MET A 18 49.93 5.59 23.62
N ARG A 19 49.28 6.43 24.45
CA ARG A 19 50.01 7.28 25.43
C ARG A 19 50.57 6.47 26.59
N SER A 20 49.90 5.39 26.98
CA SER A 20 50.40 4.44 27.98
C SER A 20 51.56 3.56 27.48
N GLY A 21 51.90 3.64 26.19
CA GLY A 21 53.01 2.89 25.59
C GLY A 21 52.74 1.40 25.35
N VAL A 22 51.51 0.93 25.61
CA VAL A 22 51.11 -0.46 25.34
C VAL A 22 51.07 -0.75 23.85
N VAL A 23 50.62 0.23 23.06
CA VAL A 23 50.68 0.22 21.59
C VAL A 23 51.71 1.26 21.17
N LYS A 24 52.73 0.83 20.43
CA LYS A 24 53.74 1.74 19.87
C LYS A 24 53.10 2.64 18.82
N GLN A 25 53.62 3.86 18.68
CA GLN A 25 53.16 4.78 17.63
C GLN A 25 53.37 4.22 16.22
N SER A 26 54.36 3.34 16.02
CA SER A 26 54.58 2.60 14.77
C SER A 26 53.46 1.63 14.43
N ASP A 27 52.82 1.06 15.46
CA ASP A 27 51.82 -0.01 15.36
C ASP A 27 50.40 0.56 15.48
N LYS A 28 50.28 1.85 15.18
CA LYS A 28 49.04 2.60 15.23
C LYS A 28 48.00 1.99 14.27
N PRO A 29 46.75 1.80 14.71
CA PRO A 29 45.71 1.30 13.84
C PRO A 29 45.44 2.24 12.66
N ILE A 30 45.26 1.66 11.46
CA ILE A 30 45.03 2.39 10.21
C ILE A 30 43.85 3.37 10.31
N TRP A 31 42.81 3.02 11.06
CA TRP A 31 41.61 3.85 11.23
C TRP A 31 41.80 5.07 12.14
N TYR A 32 42.86 5.13 12.96
CA TYR A 32 42.99 6.17 14.00
C TYR A 32 43.11 7.58 13.42
N ASP A 33 43.88 7.75 12.34
CA ASP A 33 44.03 9.06 11.69
C ASP A 33 42.74 9.53 11.04
N VAL A 34 41.98 8.59 10.46
CA VAL A 34 40.66 8.89 9.89
C VAL A 34 39.71 9.36 10.98
N TYR A 35 39.66 8.66 12.12
CA TYR A 35 38.80 9.04 13.25
C TYR A 35 39.22 10.40 13.85
N LYS A 36 40.53 10.67 13.95
CA LYS A 36 41.04 11.94 14.48
C LYS A 36 40.72 13.12 13.55
N ALA A 37 40.81 12.92 12.24
CA ALA A 37 40.49 13.94 11.25
C ALA A 37 38.98 14.18 11.13
N PHE A 38 38.19 13.10 11.19
CA PHE A 38 36.74 13.13 11.00
C PHE A 38 36.03 12.41 12.15
N PRO A 39 35.97 13.03 13.36
CA PRO A 39 35.30 12.42 14.49
C PRO A 39 33.78 12.34 14.26
N PRO A 40 33.10 11.31 14.79
CA PRO A 40 31.64 11.19 14.69
C PRO A 40 30.94 12.29 15.50
N LYS A 41 29.71 12.64 15.13
CA LYS A 41 28.90 13.63 15.88
C LYS A 41 28.62 13.23 17.33
N LYS A 42 28.51 11.93 17.58
CA LYS A 42 28.30 11.35 18.91
C LYS A 42 29.30 10.23 19.13
N ASP A 43 29.98 10.27 20.26
CA ASP A 43 30.93 9.26 20.63
C ASP A 43 30.27 7.89 20.85
N PRO A 44 30.89 6.79 20.37
CA PRO A 44 30.37 5.43 20.50
C PRO A 44 30.59 4.90 21.92
N LEU A 45 29.90 5.50 22.89
CA LEU A 45 29.90 5.08 24.28
C LEU A 45 28.92 3.94 24.48
N TYR A 46 29.32 2.95 25.29
CA TYR A 46 28.40 1.93 25.76
C TYR A 46 27.35 2.57 26.68
N VAL A 47 26.09 2.50 26.27
CA VAL A 47 24.93 2.89 27.09
C VAL A 47 24.13 1.62 27.37
N ARG A 48 24.00 1.27 28.65
CA ARG A 48 23.13 0.15 29.04
C ARG A 48 21.69 0.50 28.66
N PRO A 49 21.00 -0.30 27.83
CA PRO A 49 19.59 -0.06 27.56
C PRO A 49 18.82 -0.25 28.87
N VAL A 50 18.26 0.84 29.39
CA VAL A 50 17.41 0.80 30.58
C VAL A 50 15.99 0.48 30.10
N ALA A 51 15.44 -0.64 30.56
CA ALA A 51 14.03 -0.96 30.36
C ALA A 51 13.20 0.22 30.91
N LYS A 52 12.20 0.67 30.14
CA LYS A 52 11.41 1.89 30.37
C LYS A 52 11.21 2.14 31.87
N ILE A 53 11.72 3.27 32.36
CA ILE A 53 11.60 3.71 33.76
C ILE A 53 10.13 3.58 34.17
N TYR A 54 9.86 2.87 35.26
CA TYR A 54 8.51 2.73 35.82
C TYR A 54 7.91 4.12 36.05
N GLY A 55 6.88 4.48 35.28
CA GLY A 55 6.22 5.79 35.30
C GLY A 55 5.56 6.14 33.96
N LYS A 56 4.72 7.19 33.95
CA LYS A 56 4.20 7.79 32.70
C LYS A 56 5.34 8.50 31.99
N LYS A 57 6.05 7.80 31.12
CA LYS A 57 7.03 8.42 30.22
C LYS A 57 6.34 8.71 28.89
N GLU A 58 6.17 9.99 28.58
CA GLU A 58 5.71 10.42 27.26
C GLU A 58 6.72 9.92 26.21
N GLU A 59 6.21 9.29 25.15
CA GLU A 59 7.04 8.84 24.05
C GLU A 59 7.60 10.06 23.33
N ALA A 60 8.92 10.10 23.15
CA ALA A 60 9.61 11.28 22.65
C ALA A 60 9.35 11.55 21.15
N VAL A 61 8.72 10.60 20.45
CA VAL A 61 8.44 10.69 19.02
C VAL A 61 6.94 10.86 18.84
N PRO A 62 6.47 12.00 18.32
CA PRO A 62 5.06 12.22 18.04
C PRO A 62 4.61 11.48 16.79
N ASP A 63 3.31 11.23 16.68
CA ASP A 63 2.70 10.72 15.44
C ASP A 63 2.81 11.75 14.31
N ILE A 64 3.01 11.27 13.08
CA ILE A 64 3.16 12.10 11.89
C ILE A 64 1.85 12.07 11.11
N PHE A 65 1.12 13.18 11.13
CA PHE A 65 -0.12 13.37 10.37
C PHE A 65 -0.02 14.59 9.45
N TYR A 66 -0.58 14.46 8.26
CA TYR A 66 -0.67 15.54 7.28
C TYR A 66 -2.13 15.94 7.04
N ARG A 67 -2.34 17.13 6.46
CA ARG A 67 -3.70 17.65 6.21
C ARG A 67 -4.47 16.78 5.22
N GLU A 68 -3.78 16.23 4.23
CA GLU A 68 -4.40 15.36 3.24
C GLU A 68 -4.83 14.01 3.82
N ASP A 69 -4.34 13.61 5.00
CA ASP A 69 -4.72 12.34 5.61
C ASP A 69 -6.21 12.33 6.01
N GLU A 70 -6.80 13.49 6.30
CA GLU A 70 -8.25 13.62 6.48
C GLU A 70 -9.02 13.24 5.20
N ILE A 71 -8.49 13.63 4.04
CA ILE A 71 -9.08 13.37 2.72
C ILE A 71 -8.87 11.89 2.37
N ARG A 72 -7.66 11.36 2.60
CA ARG A 72 -7.33 9.94 2.37
C ARG A 72 -8.21 9.04 3.22
N ALA A 73 -8.42 9.37 4.49
CA ALA A 73 -9.30 8.60 5.39
C ALA A 73 -10.72 8.48 4.82
N LYS A 74 -11.32 9.61 4.42
CA LYS A 74 -12.65 9.63 3.78
C LYS A 74 -12.68 8.86 2.47
N PHE A 75 -11.64 9.00 1.64
CA PHE A 75 -11.54 8.27 0.38
C PHE A 75 -11.54 6.75 0.61
N TYR A 76 -10.74 6.26 1.55
CA TYR A 76 -10.67 4.82 1.85
C TYR A 76 -11.91 4.31 2.59
N GLU A 77 -12.61 5.15 3.35
CA GLU A 77 -13.90 4.81 3.94
C GLU A 77 -14.96 4.57 2.85
N VAL A 78 -15.06 5.49 1.87
CA VAL A 78 -16.09 5.46 0.82
C VAL A 78 -15.76 4.49 -0.31
N TYR A 79 -14.54 4.51 -0.84
CA TYR A 79 -14.14 3.75 -2.03
C TYR A 79 -13.26 2.53 -1.72
N GLY A 80 -12.58 2.53 -0.57
CA GLY A 80 -11.65 1.47 -0.20
C GLY A 80 -10.42 1.38 -1.10
N THR A 81 -9.79 0.20 -1.09
CA THR A 81 -8.63 -0.06 -1.95
C THR A 81 -9.10 -0.26 -3.38
N GLY A 82 -8.74 0.68 -4.26
CA GLY A 82 -9.09 0.64 -5.68
C GLY A 82 -8.49 -0.55 -6.43
N PRO A 83 -8.90 -0.78 -7.69
CA PRO A 83 -8.44 -1.92 -8.49
C PRO A 83 -6.97 -1.82 -8.89
N ARG A 84 -6.39 -0.62 -8.87
CA ARG A 84 -4.99 -0.37 -9.21
C ARG A 84 -4.11 -0.62 -7.98
N ALA A 85 -3.31 -1.68 -8.01
CA ALA A 85 -2.32 -1.96 -6.99
C ALA A 85 -1.26 -0.84 -6.88
N PHE A 86 -0.71 -0.66 -5.69
CA PHE A 86 0.40 0.27 -5.46
C PHE A 86 1.70 -0.31 -6.02
N ASP A 87 2.43 0.50 -6.78
CA ASP A 87 3.78 0.17 -7.23
C ASP A 87 4.79 0.98 -6.40
N LEU A 88 5.27 0.37 -5.32
CA LEU A 88 6.22 1.00 -4.40
C LEU A 88 7.66 1.02 -4.93
N THR A 89 7.93 0.42 -6.11
CA THR A 89 9.26 0.45 -6.73
C THR A 89 9.54 1.77 -7.44
N LYS A 90 8.46 2.46 -7.87
CA LYS A 90 8.54 3.76 -8.55
C LYS A 90 8.38 4.89 -7.53
N SER A 91 9.39 5.75 -7.42
CA SER A 91 9.34 6.93 -6.54
C SER A 91 8.21 7.90 -6.88
N ASN A 92 7.85 7.99 -8.16
CA ASN A 92 6.85 8.94 -8.67
C ASN A 92 5.50 8.26 -8.94
N PHE A 93 5.20 7.17 -8.22
CA PHE A 93 3.93 6.48 -8.40
C PHE A 93 2.77 7.30 -7.82
N VAL A 94 1.92 7.81 -8.70
CA VAL A 94 0.68 8.48 -8.29
C VAL A 94 -0.45 7.46 -8.20
N SER A 95 -0.89 7.19 -6.96
CA SER A 95 -2.02 6.32 -6.67
C SER A 95 -3.35 6.99 -7.02
N THR A 96 -4.43 6.20 -7.12
CA THR A 96 -5.77 6.75 -7.37
C THR A 96 -6.22 7.68 -6.24
N CYS A 97 -5.90 7.34 -4.99
CA CYS A 97 -6.15 8.19 -3.83
C CYS A 97 -5.34 9.49 -3.90
N GLN A 98 -4.08 9.42 -4.35
CA GLN A 98 -3.24 10.60 -4.51
C GLN A 98 -3.77 11.54 -5.60
N ARG A 99 -4.22 11.03 -6.75
CA ARG A 99 -4.90 11.84 -7.78
C ARG A 99 -6.17 12.49 -7.23
N PHE A 100 -6.90 11.78 -6.38
CA PHE A 100 -8.10 12.31 -5.73
C PHE A 100 -7.75 13.49 -4.82
N VAL A 101 -6.72 13.35 -3.99
CA VAL A 101 -6.22 14.43 -3.12
C VAL A 101 -5.77 15.64 -3.95
N GLU A 102 -5.00 15.43 -5.02
CA GLU A 102 -4.53 16.52 -5.89
C GLU A 102 -5.71 17.31 -6.48
N LYS A 103 -6.71 16.62 -7.03
CA LYS A 103 -7.93 17.26 -7.54
C LYS A 103 -8.76 17.94 -6.46
N TYR A 104 -8.80 17.36 -5.26
CA TYR A 104 -9.46 17.98 -4.12
C TYR A 104 -8.78 19.29 -3.72
N THR A 105 -7.46 19.31 -3.63
CA THR A 105 -6.69 20.52 -3.30
C THR A 105 -6.77 21.56 -4.43
N GLU A 106 -6.77 21.13 -5.69
CA GLU A 106 -7.02 22.02 -6.83
C GLU A 106 -8.38 22.73 -6.66
N LEU A 107 -9.47 21.99 -6.48
CA LEU A 107 -10.81 22.57 -6.32
C LEU A 107 -10.97 23.38 -5.01
N GLU A 108 -10.31 22.97 -3.93
CA GLU A 108 -10.28 23.72 -2.67
C GLU A 108 -9.62 25.09 -2.86
N SER A 109 -8.55 25.17 -3.66
CA SER A 109 -7.85 26.42 -3.91
C SER A 109 -8.63 27.42 -4.77
N TRP A 110 -9.65 26.97 -5.50
CA TRP A 110 -10.46 27.83 -6.38
C TRP A 110 -11.64 28.47 -5.62
N GLY A 111 -12.00 27.97 -4.43
CA GLY A 111 -13.16 28.41 -3.64
C GLY A 111 -14.48 27.97 -4.29
N GLU A 112 -15.49 27.41 -3.61
CA GLU A 112 -16.19 27.99 -2.47
C GLU A 112 -17.15 26.95 -1.84
N LEU A 113 -16.81 25.66 -1.93
CA LEU A 113 -17.76 24.59 -1.66
C LEU A 113 -17.56 23.94 -0.30
N GLU A 114 -18.68 23.56 0.31
CA GLU A 114 -18.69 22.79 1.54
C GLU A 114 -17.90 21.48 1.35
N LYS A 115 -17.19 21.02 2.40
CA LYS A 115 -16.30 19.85 2.31
C LYS A 115 -16.98 18.59 1.72
N GLN A 116 -18.30 18.45 1.91
CA GLN A 116 -19.09 17.36 1.35
C GLN A 116 -19.32 17.51 -0.16
N SER A 117 -19.77 18.69 -0.62
CA SER A 117 -19.97 18.93 -2.06
C SER A 117 -18.65 18.87 -2.81
N LEU A 118 -17.56 19.38 -2.23
CA LEU A 118 -16.21 19.29 -2.80
C LEU A 118 -15.76 17.83 -3.02
N PHE A 119 -16.09 16.93 -2.08
CA PHE A 119 -15.76 15.50 -2.20
C PHE A 119 -16.57 14.80 -3.31
N GLU A 120 -17.82 15.20 -3.52
CA GLU A 120 -18.63 14.64 -4.60
C GLU A 120 -18.21 15.17 -5.97
N GLU A 121 -17.87 16.45 -6.06
CA GLU A 121 -17.41 17.08 -7.31
C GLU A 121 -16.06 16.56 -7.77
N THR A 122 -15.12 16.40 -6.84
CA THR A 122 -13.85 15.72 -7.13
C THR A 122 -14.06 14.31 -7.67
N GLY A 123 -14.98 13.54 -7.06
CA GLY A 123 -15.38 12.23 -7.57
C GLY A 123 -15.92 12.29 -9.00
N LYS A 124 -16.82 13.24 -9.29
CA LYS A 124 -17.38 13.45 -10.65
C LYS A 124 -16.30 13.86 -11.66
N ALA A 125 -15.39 14.75 -11.29
CA ALA A 125 -14.29 15.20 -12.14
C ALA A 125 -13.36 14.04 -12.51
N LEU A 126 -12.99 13.21 -11.54
CA LEU A 126 -12.12 12.05 -11.77
C LEU A 126 -12.82 10.96 -12.61
N LEU A 127 -14.13 10.77 -12.46
CA LEU A 127 -14.91 9.89 -13.33
C LEU A 127 -14.94 10.42 -14.78
N ALA A 128 -15.02 11.74 -14.98
CA ALA A 128 -14.93 12.37 -16.30
C ALA A 128 -13.53 12.19 -16.94
N GLU A 129 -12.47 12.19 -16.13
CA GLU A 129 -11.10 11.84 -16.56
C GLU A 129 -10.91 10.34 -16.85
N GLY A 130 -11.93 9.51 -16.62
CA GLY A 130 -11.91 8.08 -16.91
C GLY A 130 -11.34 7.20 -15.79
N LEU A 131 -11.18 7.73 -14.58
CA LEU A 131 -10.81 6.91 -13.42
C LEU A 131 -11.99 6.08 -12.94
N VAL A 132 -11.71 4.84 -12.50
CA VAL A 132 -12.74 3.94 -11.95
C VAL A 132 -12.78 4.09 -10.44
N LEU A 133 -13.88 4.65 -9.93
CA LEU A 133 -14.16 4.77 -8.50
C LEU A 133 -15.32 3.83 -8.12
N ARG A 134 -15.04 2.82 -7.30
CA ARG A 134 -16.05 1.87 -6.81
C ARG A 134 -16.35 2.15 -5.35
N ARG A 135 -17.59 2.51 -5.01
CA ARG A 135 -17.99 2.64 -3.60
C ARG A 135 -18.02 1.28 -2.92
N ARG A 136 -17.53 1.21 -1.70
CA ARG A 136 -17.54 0.01 -0.86
C ARG A 136 -18.99 -0.39 -0.58
N GLY A 137 -19.38 -1.59 -1.01
CA GLY A 137 -20.76 -2.11 -0.86
C GLY A 137 -21.76 -1.69 -1.95
N GLY A 138 -21.36 -0.85 -2.92
CA GLY A 138 -22.21 -0.44 -4.05
C GLY A 138 -21.80 -1.10 -5.38
N PRO A 139 -22.68 -1.06 -6.40
CA PRO A 139 -22.31 -1.44 -7.76
C PRO A 139 -21.18 -0.52 -8.28
N ALA A 140 -20.31 -1.06 -9.14
CA ALA A 140 -19.23 -0.27 -9.73
C ALA A 140 -19.82 0.84 -10.62
N VAL A 141 -19.64 2.10 -10.24
CA VAL A 141 -20.06 3.26 -11.04
C VAL A 141 -18.93 3.58 -12.02
N ALA A 142 -18.93 2.92 -13.17
CA ALA A 142 -18.08 3.31 -14.30
C ALA A 142 -18.73 4.47 -15.05
N SER A 143 -17.92 5.38 -15.60
CA SER A 143 -18.37 6.37 -16.58
C SER A 143 -19.19 5.68 -17.69
N ALA A 144 -20.34 6.25 -18.03
CA ALA A 144 -21.31 5.73 -19.00
C ALA A 144 -20.81 5.77 -20.46
N THR A 145 -19.50 5.77 -20.70
CA THR A 145 -18.88 5.60 -22.03
C THR A 145 -18.71 4.13 -22.38
N ARG A 146 -19.67 3.27 -22.00
CA ARG A 146 -19.83 1.98 -22.68
C ARG A 146 -20.77 2.22 -23.83
N ASP A 147 -20.21 2.20 -25.03
CA ASP A 147 -20.92 2.34 -26.29
C ASP A 147 -22.19 1.47 -26.26
N PRO A 148 -23.41 2.04 -26.29
CA PRO A 148 -24.65 1.27 -26.10
C PRO A 148 -24.79 0.15 -27.14
N VAL A 149 -24.20 0.35 -28.31
CA VAL A 149 -24.12 -0.62 -29.41
C VAL A 149 -23.37 -1.89 -29.01
N LEU A 150 -22.31 -1.80 -28.19
CA LEU A 150 -21.56 -2.96 -27.72
C LEU A 150 -22.38 -3.81 -26.74
N GLY A 151 -23.23 -3.16 -25.93
CA GLY A 151 -24.16 -3.85 -25.03
C GLY A 151 -25.20 -4.67 -25.79
N MET A 152 -25.79 -4.09 -26.83
CA MET A 152 -26.79 -4.76 -27.68
C MET A 152 -26.20 -5.96 -28.44
N LYS A 153 -24.95 -5.84 -28.94
CA LYS A 153 -24.28 -6.96 -29.62
C LYS A 153 -24.02 -8.16 -28.72
N LEU A 154 -23.68 -7.92 -27.45
CA LEU A 154 -23.46 -9.02 -26.50
C LEU A 154 -24.76 -9.73 -26.12
N THR A 155 -25.87 -8.99 -26.00
CA THR A 155 -27.18 -9.60 -25.75
C THR A 155 -27.66 -10.43 -26.94
N ASP A 156 -27.41 -9.97 -28.17
CA ASP A 156 -27.79 -10.70 -29.39
C ASP A 156 -26.96 -12.00 -29.53
N MET A 157 -25.64 -11.95 -29.29
CA MET A 157 -24.78 -13.14 -29.33
C MET A 157 -25.13 -14.18 -28.25
N LEU A 158 -25.56 -13.75 -27.07
CA LEU A 158 -26.01 -14.64 -26.00
C LEU A 158 -27.34 -15.33 -26.32
N ALA A 159 -28.26 -14.61 -26.97
CA ALA A 159 -29.53 -15.17 -27.42
C ALA A 159 -29.31 -16.23 -28.51
N GLU A 160 -28.39 -15.99 -29.45
CA GLU A 160 -28.05 -16.93 -30.54
C GLU A 160 -27.49 -18.26 -30.02
N LEU A 161 -26.64 -18.22 -28.98
CA LEU A 161 -26.11 -19.42 -28.33
C LEU A 161 -27.15 -20.24 -27.55
N GLN A 162 -28.25 -19.60 -27.12
CA GLN A 162 -29.34 -20.30 -26.42
C GLN A 162 -30.34 -20.94 -27.38
N THR A 163 -30.43 -20.46 -28.62
CA THR A 163 -31.30 -21.05 -29.65
C THR A 163 -30.69 -22.28 -30.33
N ASP A 164 -29.37 -22.46 -30.27
CA ASP A 164 -28.64 -23.57 -30.90
C ASP A 164 -28.47 -24.83 -30.03
N ALA A 165 -29.24 -24.97 -28.94
CA ALA A 165 -29.33 -26.24 -28.21
C ALA A 165 -30.40 -27.14 -28.86
N PRO A 166 -30.05 -28.19 -29.63
CA PRO A 166 -31.05 -29.15 -30.09
C PRO A 166 -31.57 -29.95 -28.91
N GLY A 167 -32.87 -29.79 -28.62
CA GLY A 167 -33.61 -30.65 -27.72
C GLY A 167 -33.65 -32.08 -28.26
N GLU A 168 -33.16 -33.03 -27.46
CA GLU A 168 -33.52 -34.44 -27.61
C GLU A 168 -35.04 -34.58 -27.41
N THR A 169 -35.73 -34.99 -28.46
CA THR A 169 -37.13 -35.43 -28.40
C THR A 169 -37.21 -36.96 -28.40
N PRO A 170 -38.23 -37.54 -27.74
CA PRO A 170 -38.33 -38.97 -27.44
C PRO A 170 -38.93 -39.76 -28.61
N THR A 171 -38.46 -40.99 -28.81
CA THR A 171 -39.02 -41.95 -29.80
C THR A 171 -40.12 -42.83 -29.19
N PRO A 172 -41.30 -42.96 -29.82
CA PRO A 172 -42.31 -43.96 -29.47
C PRO A 172 -42.47 -45.07 -30.55
N GLY A 173 -42.56 -46.32 -30.08
CA GLY A 173 -43.47 -47.36 -30.60
C GLY A 173 -42.91 -48.43 -31.56
N GLU A 174 -42.94 -49.71 -31.13
CA GLU A 174 -43.70 -50.77 -31.83
C GLU A 174 -43.95 -52.00 -30.91
N GLU A 175 -45.14 -52.58 -31.05
CA GLU A 175 -45.82 -53.60 -30.21
C GLU A 175 -45.19 -55.02 -30.38
N THR A 176 -45.27 -55.98 -29.43
CA THR A 176 -46.40 -56.95 -29.32
C THR A 176 -46.07 -58.08 -28.32
N GLN A 177 -47.11 -58.53 -27.60
CA GLN A 177 -47.34 -59.83 -26.92
C GLN A 177 -46.86 -60.08 -25.47
N ALA A 178 -47.86 -60.12 -24.58
CA ALA A 178 -47.88 -60.87 -23.30
C ALA A 178 -48.14 -62.38 -23.55
N PRO A 179 -48.23 -63.30 -22.55
CA PRO A 179 -48.17 -63.14 -21.08
C PRO A 179 -47.34 -64.23 -20.34
N VAL A 180 -47.48 -64.26 -19.00
CA VAL A 180 -47.38 -65.41 -18.07
C VAL A 180 -46.16 -65.42 -17.11
N THR A 181 -46.37 -64.87 -15.91
CA THR A 181 -45.85 -65.39 -14.62
C THR A 181 -46.61 -66.68 -14.23
N PRO A 182 -46.15 -67.57 -13.32
CA PRO A 182 -45.26 -67.33 -12.18
C PRO A 182 -44.20 -68.43 -11.87
N GLN A 183 -43.16 -68.07 -11.11
CA GLN A 183 -42.93 -68.51 -9.71
C GLN A 183 -41.68 -67.82 -9.15
#